data_AF-A0A7K0MYN1-F1
#
_entry.id   AF-A0A7K0MYN1-F1
#
_cell.length_a   1.000
_cell.length_b   1.000
_cell.length_c   1.000
_cell.angle_alpha   90.00
_cell.angle_beta   90.00
_cell.angle_gamma   90.00
#
_symmetry.space_group_name_H-M   'P 1'
#
loop_
_entity.id
_entity.type
_entity.pdbx_description
1 polymer ?
#
loop_
_entity_poly.entity_id
_entity_poly.type
_entity_poly.pdbx_seq_one_letter_code
_entity_poly.pdbx_strand_id
1 'polypeptide(L)'
;MDSNNASWALDKSNLLTTEEMAQFVARGFVEFEAVVPEEINRAAISEFELTGIADMVRPKPKSGALLSDIYPDPSPIGQMLRLDRVQGIIHSLVGLDAVYDHDWV
;
A
#
# COMPACT_ATOMS: atom_id res chain seq x y z
N MET A 1 16.14 -24.62 2.16
CA MET A 1 16.50 -23.23 1.82
C MET A 1 15.29 -22.44 2.23
N ASP A 2 15.32 -21.96 3.46
CA ASP A 2 14.18 -21.33 4.09
C ASP A 2 14.09 -19.92 3.52
N SER A 3 13.28 -19.78 2.47
CA SER A 3 12.88 -18.47 1.97
C SER A 3 12.19 -17.78 3.12
N ASN A 4 12.86 -16.74 3.60
CA ASN A 4 12.48 -15.80 4.63
C ASN A 4 11.08 -15.25 4.31
N ASN A 5 10.04 -16.00 4.66
CA ASN A 5 8.68 -15.49 4.74
C ASN A 5 8.74 -14.52 5.91
N ALA A 6 9.04 -13.26 5.62
CA ALA A 6 8.74 -12.16 6.51
C ALA A 6 7.23 -12.21 6.72
N SER A 7 6.84 -13.02 7.69
CA SER A 7 5.50 -13.11 8.24
C SER A 7 5.18 -11.70 8.68
N TRP A 8 4.42 -10.98 7.86
CA TRP A 8 3.61 -9.87 8.31
C TRP A 8 2.70 -10.46 9.39
N ALA A 9 3.15 -10.54 10.64
CA ALA A 9 2.27 -10.99 11.69
C ALA A 9 1.25 -9.88 11.87
N LEU A 10 0.07 -10.05 11.26
CA LEU A 10 -0.99 -9.05 11.27
C LEU A 10 -1.42 -8.81 12.72
N ASP A 11 -1.11 -7.64 13.24
CA ASP A 11 -1.79 -7.16 14.43
C ASP A 11 -3.24 -6.83 14.05
N LYS A 12 -4.18 -7.55 14.66
CA LYS A 12 -5.62 -7.36 14.43
C LYS A 12 -6.09 -5.95 14.79
N SER A 13 -5.35 -5.23 15.65
CA SER A 13 -5.64 -3.83 15.96
C SER A 13 -5.55 -2.91 14.74
N ASN A 14 -4.82 -3.32 13.70
CA ASN A 14 -4.66 -2.57 12.46
C ASN A 14 -5.72 -2.89 11.40
N LEU A 15 -6.52 -3.94 11.57
CA LEU A 15 -7.62 -4.27 10.65
C LEU A 15 -8.74 -3.23 10.73
N LEU A 16 -9.60 -3.22 9.71
CA LEU A 16 -10.81 -2.40 9.74
C LEU A 16 -11.73 -2.87 10.85
N THR A 17 -12.29 -1.91 11.60
CA THR A 17 -13.36 -2.19 12.53
C THR A 17 -14.65 -2.53 11.77
N THR A 18 -15.63 -3.12 12.47
CA THR A 18 -16.96 -3.37 11.90
C THR A 18 -17.62 -2.07 11.40
N GLU A 19 -17.40 -0.94 12.09
CA GLU A 19 -17.94 0.35 11.69
C GLU A 19 -17.29 0.86 10.40
N GLU A 20 -15.96 0.80 10.29
CA GLU A 20 -15.22 1.21 9.08
C GLU A 20 -15.61 0.35 7.88
N MET A 21 -15.76 -0.97 8.06
CA MET A 21 -16.24 -1.87 7.02
C MET A 21 -17.68 -1.56 6.61
N ALA A 22 -18.56 -1.25 7.57
CA ALA A 22 -19.93 -0.85 7.27
C ALA A 22 -19.99 0.48 6.48
N GLN A 23 -19.14 1.45 6.81
CA GLN A 23 -19.02 2.70 6.05
C GLN A 23 -18.55 2.45 4.61
N PHE A 24 -17.53 1.60 4.43
CA PHE A 24 -17.06 1.19 3.11
C PHE A 24 -18.18 0.53 2.29
N VAL A 25 -18.89 -0.45 2.87
CA VAL A 25 -20.00 -1.15 2.19
C VAL A 25 -21.13 -0.19 1.81
N ALA A 26 -21.46 0.76 2.68
CA ALA A 26 -22.55 1.71 2.44
C ALA A 26 -22.21 2.78 1.40
N ARG A 27 -20.94 3.23 1.34
CA ARG A 27 -20.52 4.40 0.55
C ARG A 27 -19.65 4.07 -0.66
N GLY A 28 -19.09 2.87 -0.71
CA GLY A 28 -18.05 2.48 -1.66
C GLY A 28 -16.65 3.00 -1.32
N PHE A 29 -16.48 3.70 -0.19
CA PHE A 29 -15.19 4.17 0.31
C PHE A 29 -15.22 4.43 1.82
N VAL A 30 -14.03 4.43 2.43
CA VAL A 30 -13.78 4.86 3.80
C VAL A 30 -12.54 5.76 3.80
N GLU A 31 -12.57 6.85 4.56
CA GLU A 31 -11.51 7.84 4.61
C GLU A 31 -10.76 7.73 5.94
N PHE A 32 -9.44 7.85 5.88
CA PHE A 32 -8.58 7.89 7.06
C PHE A 32 -7.66 9.10 6.98
N GLU A 33 -7.79 10.00 7.95
CA GLU A 33 -6.96 11.20 8.03
C GLU A 33 -5.57 10.87 8.58
N ALA A 34 -4.53 11.46 7.98
CA ALA A 34 -3.16 11.44 8.48
C ALA A 34 -2.58 10.04 8.81
N VAL A 35 -3.00 8.99 8.10
CA VAL A 35 -2.47 7.62 8.29
C VAL A 35 -0.97 7.53 7.95
N VAL A 36 -0.53 8.33 6.98
CA VAL A 36 0.87 8.34 6.53
C VAL A 36 1.65 9.39 7.34
N PRO A 37 2.72 9.00 8.05
CA PRO A 37 3.60 9.95 8.74
C PRO A 37 4.13 11.03 7.79
N GLU A 38 4.28 12.25 8.31
CA GLU A 38 4.65 13.44 7.51
C GLU A 38 5.96 13.24 6.74
N GLU A 39 6.95 12.58 7.34
CA GLU A 39 8.24 12.28 6.72
C GLU A 39 8.08 11.41 5.45
N ILE A 40 7.35 10.31 5.55
CA ILE A 40 7.11 9.38 4.44
C ILE A 40 6.29 10.06 3.35
N ASN A 41 5.24 10.79 3.75
CA ASN A 41 4.39 11.52 2.81
C ASN A 41 5.22 12.54 2.00
N ARG A 42 6.08 13.32 2.68
CA ARG A 42 6.93 14.31 2.02
C ARG A 42 7.97 13.66 1.12
N ALA A 43 8.56 12.53 1.53
CA ALA A 43 9.49 11.78 0.69
C ALA A 43 8.83 11.24 -0.58
N ALA A 44 7.58 10.74 -0.49
CA ALA A 44 6.82 10.28 -1.64
C ALA A 44 6.47 11.44 -2.60
N ILE A 45 6.05 12.58 -2.08
CA ILE A 45 5.78 13.79 -2.88
C ILE A 45 7.05 14.21 -3.64
N SER A 46 8.18 14.31 -2.95
CA SER A 46 9.46 14.67 -3.58
C SER A 46 9.87 13.67 -4.68
N GLU A 47 9.63 12.38 -4.49
CA GLU A 47 9.89 11.36 -5.53
C GLU A 47 9.01 11.57 -6.78
N PHE A 48 7.73 11.89 -6.60
CA PHE A 48 6.83 12.21 -7.72
C PHE A 48 7.20 13.52 -8.44
N GLU A 49 7.65 14.54 -7.71
CA GLU A 49 8.11 15.81 -8.29
C GLU A 49 9.34 15.61 -9.19
N LEU A 50 10.25 14.70 -8.82
CA LEU A 50 11.45 14.38 -9.60
C LEU A 50 11.16 13.57 -10.86
N THR A 51 10.18 12.66 -10.81
CA THR A 51 9.87 11.71 -11.88
C THR A 51 8.81 12.21 -12.86
N GLY A 52 7.98 13.18 -12.44
CA GLY A 52 6.91 13.78 -13.23
C GLY A 52 5.69 12.87 -13.43
N ILE A 53 4.58 13.45 -13.92
CA ILE A 53 3.26 12.78 -14.08
C ILE A 53 3.34 11.52 -14.97
N ALA A 54 4.26 11.49 -15.93
CA ALA A 54 4.37 10.37 -16.88
C ALA A 54 5.13 9.16 -16.34
N ASP A 55 5.84 9.31 -15.20
CA ASP A 55 6.69 8.30 -14.55
C ASP A 55 7.26 7.25 -15.51
N MET A 56 7.94 7.73 -16.56
CA MET A 56 8.57 6.87 -17.57
C MET A 56 9.97 6.41 -17.14
N VAL A 57 10.46 6.95 -16.02
CA VAL A 57 11.83 6.75 -15.54
C VAL A 57 11.90 5.59 -14.56
N ARG A 58 10.83 5.30 -13.81
CA ARG A 58 10.82 4.17 -12.88
C ARG A 58 10.38 2.88 -13.57
N PRO A 59 10.98 1.72 -13.20
CA PRO A 59 10.43 0.43 -13.55
C PRO A 59 8.99 0.33 -13.06
N LYS A 60 8.06 0.19 -13.99
CA LYS A 60 6.64 0.05 -13.71
C LYS A 60 6.36 -1.34 -13.14
N PRO A 61 5.66 -1.46 -12.01
CA PRO A 61 5.19 -2.76 -11.55
C PRO A 61 4.35 -3.47 -12.60
N LYS A 62 4.50 -4.78 -12.68
CA LYS A 62 3.73 -5.62 -13.59
C LYS A 62 2.35 -5.90 -12.97
N SER A 63 1.28 -5.71 -13.73
CA SER A 63 -0.06 -6.17 -13.35
C SER A 63 -0.05 -7.68 -13.03
N GLY A 64 -0.72 -8.06 -11.95
CA GLY A 64 -0.72 -9.40 -11.37
C GLY A 64 0.45 -9.73 -10.45
N ALA A 65 1.43 -8.84 -10.26
CA ALA A 65 2.48 -9.05 -9.25
C ALA A 65 1.92 -8.89 -7.83
N LEU A 66 2.46 -9.61 -6.85
CA LEU A 66 2.10 -9.43 -5.44
C LEU A 66 2.44 -8.02 -4.98
N LEU A 67 1.52 -7.39 -4.25
CA LEU A 67 1.71 -6.03 -3.73
C LEU A 67 2.95 -5.92 -2.83
N SER A 68 3.32 -7.01 -2.15
CA SER A 68 4.55 -7.09 -1.33
C SER A 68 5.83 -6.90 -2.13
N ASP A 69 5.80 -7.13 -3.44
CA ASP A 69 7.01 -7.29 -4.26
C ASP A 69 7.28 -6.07 -5.18
N ILE A 70 6.32 -5.16 -5.31
CA ILE A 70 6.34 -4.14 -6.39
C ILE A 70 7.06 -2.82 -6.05
N TYR A 71 7.42 -2.59 -4.79
CA TYR A 71 8.16 -1.39 -4.35
C TYR A 71 9.31 -1.77 -3.40
N PRO A 72 10.41 -2.38 -3.91
CA PRO A 72 11.57 -2.73 -3.10
C PRO A 72 12.25 -1.48 -2.53
N ASP A 73 12.99 -1.65 -1.44
CA ASP A 73 13.74 -0.54 -0.86
C ASP A 73 14.93 -0.11 -1.75
N PRO A 74 15.26 1.21 -1.77
CA PRO A 74 14.53 2.30 -1.13
C PRO A 74 13.33 2.75 -1.97
N SER A 75 12.15 2.87 -1.35
CA SER A 75 10.96 3.44 -1.99
C SER A 75 10.05 4.09 -0.95
N PRO A 76 9.84 5.42 -0.98
CA PRO A 76 8.87 6.10 -0.12
C PRO A 76 7.44 5.56 -0.28
N ILE A 77 7.03 5.24 -1.51
CA ILE A 77 5.74 4.59 -1.79
C ILE A 77 5.70 3.20 -1.14
N GLY A 78 6.79 2.42 -1.28
CA GLY A 78 6.92 1.13 -0.62
C GLY A 78 6.85 1.23 0.90
N GLN A 79 7.50 2.24 1.50
CA GLN A 79 7.44 2.50 2.94
C GLN A 79 6.02 2.85 3.40
N MET A 80 5.30 3.69 2.65
CA MET A 80 3.88 3.99 2.92
C MET A 80 3.03 2.72 2.88
N LEU A 81 3.17 1.90 1.84
CA LEU A 81 2.42 0.65 1.71
C LEU A 81 2.72 -0.31 2.86
N ARG A 82 3.97 -0.34 3.35
CA ARG A 82 4.41 -1.20 4.47
C ARG A 82 3.99 -0.72 5.87
N LEU A 83 3.33 0.43 6.01
CA LEU A 83 2.79 0.87 7.30
C LEU A 83 1.75 -0.13 7.82
N ASP A 84 1.85 -0.52 9.09
CA ASP A 84 0.97 -1.53 9.70
C ASP A 84 -0.53 -1.22 9.50
N ARG A 85 -0.92 0.05 9.67
CA ARG A 85 -2.31 0.48 9.45
C ARG A 85 -2.72 0.38 7.99
N VAL A 86 -1.84 0.73 7.05
CA VAL A 86 -2.13 0.63 5.60
C VAL A 86 -2.26 -0.84 5.18
N GLN A 87 -1.36 -1.70 5.66
CA GLN A 87 -1.45 -3.15 5.46
C GLN A 87 -2.74 -3.72 6.03
N GLY A 88 -3.12 -3.33 7.26
CA GLY A 88 -4.37 -3.77 7.88
C GLY A 88 -5.62 -3.33 7.12
N ILE A 89 -5.63 -2.12 6.56
CA ILE A 89 -6.71 -1.63 5.69
C ILE A 89 -6.79 -2.47 4.41
N ILE A 90 -5.66 -2.65 3.70
CA ILE A 90 -5.60 -3.42 2.45
C ILE A 90 -6.04 -4.87 2.69
N HIS A 91 -5.51 -5.52 3.73
CA HIS A 91 -5.86 -6.89 4.09
C HIS A 91 -7.35 -7.06 4.40
N SER A 92 -7.96 -6.06 5.05
CA SER A 92 -9.39 -6.10 5.36
C SER A 92 -10.27 -5.98 4.12
N LEU A 93 -9.80 -5.28 3.08
CA LEU A 93 -10.57 -5.03 1.85
C LEU A 93 -10.34 -6.10 0.79
N VAL A 94 -9.11 -6.56 0.60
CA VAL A 94 -8.73 -7.42 -0.54
C VAL A 94 -7.94 -8.68 -0.15
N GLY A 95 -7.73 -8.91 1.14
CA GLY A 95 -7.03 -10.09 1.64
C GLY A 95 -5.50 -9.96 1.66
N LEU A 96 -4.86 -11.06 2.06
CA LEU A 96 -3.44 -11.10 2.44
C LEU A 96 -2.46 -11.03 1.27
N ASP A 97 -2.80 -11.70 0.17
CA ASP A 97 -1.96 -11.80 -1.01
C ASP A 97 -2.50 -10.89 -2.12
N ALA A 98 -2.72 -9.62 -1.77
CA ALA A 98 -3.23 -8.63 -2.71
C ALA A 98 -2.29 -8.50 -3.91
N VAL A 99 -2.86 -8.44 -5.12
CA VAL A 99 -2.12 -8.27 -6.37
C VAL A 99 -2.28 -6.85 -6.89
N TYR A 100 -1.24 -6.34 -7.53
CA TYR A 100 -1.25 -5.06 -8.22
C TYR A 100 -1.99 -5.19 -9.56
N ASP A 101 -2.92 -4.28 -9.85
CA ASP A 101 -3.76 -4.37 -11.07
C ASP A 101 -3.83 -3.04 -11.85
N HIS A 102 -2.86 -2.14 -11.64
CA HIS A 102 -2.86 -0.89 -12.39
C HIS A 102 -2.10 -1.03 -13.71
N ASP A 103 -2.83 -0.85 -14.81
CA ASP A 103 -2.28 -0.80 -16.16
C ASP A 103 -1.75 0.59 -16.52
N TRP A 104 -0.60 0.61 -17.19
CA TRP A 104 0.07 1.84 -17.63
C TRP A 104 -0.26 2.12 -19.09
N VAL A 105 -1.51 2.54 -19.35
CA VAL A 105 -1.98 2.97 -20.69
C VAL A 105 -1.67 4.42 -20.99
#